data_AF-A0A9N9FPN4-F1
#
_entry.id   AF-A0A9N9FPN4-F1
#
_cell.length_a   1.000
_cell.length_b   1.000
_cell.length_c   1.000
_cell.angle_alpha   90.00
_cell.angle_beta   90.00
_cell.angle_gamma   90.00
#
_symmetry.space_group_name_H-M   'P 1'
#
loop_
_entity.id
_entity.type
_entity.pdbx_description
1 polymer ?
#
loop_
_entity_poly.entity_id
_entity_poly.type
_entity_poly.pdbx_seq_one_letter_code
_entity_poly.pdbx_strand_id
1 'polypeptide(L)' 'MTDESRLLNPHIKINTTVSTDINEKPSINVTFRDGKTLDFAHETMKIDDVLKVLQKHARKLRDIEEANS' A
#
# COMPACT_ATOMS: atom_id res chain seq x y z
N MET A 1 -10.78 10.84 7.88
CA MET A 1 -10.68 9.41 7.52
C MET A 1 -9.26 8.83 7.69
N THR A 2 -8.23 9.64 7.94
CA THR A 2 -6.82 9.19 8.03
C THR A 2 -6.41 8.66 9.41
N ASP A 3 -7.00 9.17 10.49
CA ASP A 3 -6.58 8.84 11.86
C ASP A 3 -7.13 7.49 12.36
N GLU A 4 -8.37 7.13 12.03
CA GLU A 4 -8.96 5.85 12.43
C GLU A 4 -8.22 4.64 11.82
N SER A 5 -7.75 4.76 10.57
CA SER A 5 -6.96 3.71 9.93
C SER A 5 -5.56 3.55 10.53
N ARG A 6 -5.00 4.63 11.10
CA ARG A 6 -3.73 4.57 11.85
C ARG A 6 -3.90 3.88 13.21
N LEU A 7 -5.07 4.01 13.84
CA LEU A 7 -5.38 3.30 15.08
C LEU A 7 -5.46 1.78 14.87
N LEU A 8 -5.93 1.34 13.69
CA LEU A 8 -6.03 -0.08 13.34
C LEU A 8 -4.66 -0.74 13.06
N ASN A 9 -3.64 0.04 12.70
CA ASN A 9 -2.28 -0.46 12.51
C ASN A 9 -1.26 0.56 13.02
N PRO A 10 -0.97 0.58 14.34
CA PRO A 10 -0.09 1.57 14.95
C PRO A 10 1.37 1.48 14.48
N HIS A 11 1.76 0.36 13.87
CA HIS A 11 3.11 0.14 13.34
C HIS A 11 3.25 0.53 11.86
N ILE A 12 2.18 0.96 11.19
CA ILE A 12 2.24 1.39 9.80
C ILE A 12 3.14 2.62 9.66
N LYS A 13 4.11 2.53 8.74
CA LYS A 13 4.98 3.66 8.38
C LYS A 13 4.49 4.23 7.06
N ILE A 14 4.15 5.52 7.06
CA ILE A 14 3.75 6.26 5.86
C ILE A 14 4.79 7.36 5.68
N ASN A 15 5.52 7.30 4.57
CA ASN A 15 6.51 8.30 4.19
C ASN A 15 6.09 8.91 2.85
N THR A 16 6.21 10.23 2.75
CA THR A 16 5.92 10.97 1.52
C THR A 16 7.11 11.84 1.20
N THR A 17 7.68 11.66 0.03
CA THR A 17 8.77 12.49 -0.50
C THR A 17 8.24 13.32 -1.65
N VAL A 18 8.59 14.61 -1.65
CA VAL A 18 8.32 15.49 -2.79
C VAL A 18 9.63 15.65 -3.53
N SER A 19 9.65 15.23 -4.79
CA SER A 19 10.82 15.43 -5.64
C SER A 19 10.86 16.85 -6.19
N THR A 20 12.06 17.40 -6.30
CA THR A 20 12.33 18.66 -7.02
C THR A 20 12.67 18.43 -8.49
N ASP A 21 12.87 17.17 -8.92
CA ASP A 21 13.09 16.81 -10.32
C ASP A 21 11.75 16.75 -11.05
N ILE A 22 11.60 17.57 -12.08
CA ILE A 22 10.39 17.66 -12.90
C ILE A 22 10.18 16.40 -13.78
N ASN A 23 11.22 15.60 -13.99
CA ASN A 23 11.17 14.39 -14.80
C ASN A 23 10.91 13.14 -13.97
N GLU A 24 10.98 13.24 -12.63
CA GLU A 24 10.75 12.10 -11.75
C GLU A 24 9.27 11.73 -11.77
N LYS A 25 8.99 10.49 -12.20
CA LYS A 25 7.63 9.98 -12.24
C LYS A 25 7.15 9.67 -10.83
N PRO A 26 5.99 10.18 -10.41
CA PRO A 26 5.44 9.83 -9.11
C PRO A 26 5.10 8.33 -9.07
N SER A 27 5.40 7.73 -7.93
CA SER A 27 5.19 6.33 -7.67
C SER A 27 4.66 6.13 -6.25
N ILE A 28 3.95 5.01 -6.05
CA ILE A 28 3.51 4.57 -4.73
C ILE A 28 4.08 3.17 -4.52
N ASN A 29 4.86 3.00 -3.46
CA ASN A 29 5.39 1.71 -3.06
C ASN A 29 4.74 1.27 -1.75
N VAL A 30 4.20 0.05 -1.71
CA VAL A 30 3.59 -0.52 -0.51
C VAL A 30 4.24 -1.85 -0.18
N THR A 31 4.89 -1.93 0.97
CA THR A 31 5.49 -3.17 1.49
C THR A 31 4.61 -3.75 2.58
N PHE A 32 4.23 -5.01 2.42
CA PHE A 32 3.40 -5.76 3.36
C PHE A 32 4.25 -6.53 4.38
N ARG A 33 3.59 -7.07 5.42
CA ARG A 33 4.25 -7.83 6.51
C ARG A 33 4.95 -9.11 6.03
N ASP A 34 4.53 -9.65 4.89
CA ASP A 34 5.17 -10.79 4.23
C ASP A 34 6.47 -10.41 3.48
N GLY A 35 6.87 -9.14 3.53
CA GLY A 35 8.03 -8.61 2.82
C GLY A 35 7.78 -8.36 1.34
N LYS A 36 6.56 -8.59 0.83
CA LYS A 36 6.23 -8.31 -0.57
C LYS A 36 6.00 -6.82 -0.76
N THR A 37 6.67 -6.24 -1.76
CA THR A 37 6.44 -4.87 -2.20
C THR A 37 5.58 -4.84 -3.46
N LEU A 38 4.59 -3.95 -3.47
CA LEU A 38 3.79 -3.62 -4.65
C LEU A 38 4.15 -2.20 -5.09
N ASP A 39 4.58 -2.09 -6.35
CA ASP A 39 4.95 -0.84 -6.98
C ASP A 39 3.84 -0.40 -7.93
N PHE A 40 3.27 0.77 -7.67
CA PHE A 40 2.21 1.36 -8.49
C PHE A 40 2.79 2.56 -9.23
N ALA A 41 2.89 2.43 -10.56
CA ALA A 41 3.20 3.55 -11.43
C ALA A 41 1.95 4.41 -11.65
N HIS A 42 2.04 5.72 -11.41
CA HIS A 42 0.85 6.59 -11.45
C HIS A 42 0.24 6.74 -12.86
N GLU A 43 1.03 6.51 -13.92
CA GLU A 43 0.63 6.88 -15.29
C GLU A 43 -0.45 5.95 -15.84
N THR A 44 -0.62 4.77 -15.24
CA THR A 44 -1.41 3.69 -15.80
C THR A 44 -2.55 3.22 -14.90
N MET A 45 -2.65 3.73 -13.67
CA MET A 45 -3.62 3.22 -12.69
C MET A 45 -4.44 4.33 -12.04
N LYS A 46 -5.76 4.15 -12.01
CA LYS A 46 -6.65 4.98 -11.20
C LYS A 46 -6.55 4.56 -9.74
N ILE A 47 -6.90 5.50 -8.85
CA ILE A 47 -6.88 5.25 -7.40
C ILE A 47 -7.69 4.01 -7.01
N ASP A 48 -8.85 3.78 -7.64
CA ASP A 48 -9.70 2.63 -7.37
C ASP A 48 -9.01 1.30 -7.71
N ASP A 49 -8.18 1.28 -8.75
CA ASP A 49 -7.46 0.08 -9.17
C ASP A 49 -6.31 -0.21 -8.20
N VAL A 50 -5.61 0.84 -7.72
CA VAL A 50 -4.61 0.71 -6.67
C VAL A 50 -5.24 0.13 -5.40
N LEU A 51 -6.38 0.67 -4.97
CA LEU A 51 -7.09 0.19 -3.79
C LEU A 51 -7.54 -1.27 -3.93
N LYS A 52 -8.07 -1.67 -5.09
CA LYS A 52 -8.45 -3.08 -5.36
C LYS A 52 -7.27 -4.03 -5.22
N VAL A 53 -6.12 -3.68 -5.80
CA VAL A 53 -4.92 -4.52 -5.74
C VAL A 53 -4.40 -4.63 -4.31
N LEU A 54 -4.32 -3.51 -3.59
CA LEU A 54 -3.92 -3.48 -2.19
C LEU A 54 -4.84 -4.35 -1.31
N GLN A 55 -6.16 -4.17 -1.45
CA GLN A 55 -7.15 -4.93 -0.68
C GLN A 55 -7.10 -6.43 -1.00
N LYS A 56 -6.89 -6.80 -2.27
CA LYS A 56 -6.76 -8.21 -2.68
C LYS A 56 -5.57 -8.89 -2.00
N HIS A 57 -4.40 -8.24 -1.97
CA HIS A 57 -3.23 -8.81 -1.30
C HIS A 57 -3.40 -8.83 0.22
N ALA A 58 -3.93 -7.76 0.81
CA ALA A 58 -4.23 -7.70 2.24
C ALA A 58 -5.20 -8.80 2.69
N ARG A 59 -6.25 -9.07 1.90
CA ARG A 59 -7.21 -10.16 2.17
C ARG A 59 -6.53 -11.52 2.11
N LYS A 60 -5.70 -11.77 1.09
CA LYS A 60 -4.96 -13.03 0.97
C LYS A 60 -4.08 -13.29 2.20
N LEU A 61 -3.43 -12.26 2.73
CA LEU A 61 -2.63 -12.41 3.95
C LEU A 61 -3.48 -12.75 5.17
N ARG A 62 -4.64 -12.11 5.32
CA ARG A 62 -5.59 -12.42 6.40
C ARG A 62 -6.08 -13.86 6.33
N ASP A 63 -6.51 -14.31 5.14
CA ASP A 63 -7.01 -15.67 4.94
C ASP A 63 -5.92 -16.72 5.29
N ILE A 64 -4.64 -16.41 5.02
CA ILE A 64 -3.49 -17.26 5.39
C ILE A 64 -3.25 -17.23 6.91
N GLU A 65 -3.33 -16.07 7.56
CA GLU A 65 -3.19 -15.95 9.02
C GLU A 65 -4.29 -16.74 9.74
N GLU A 66 -5.54 -16.62 9.28
CA GLU A 66 -6.69 -17.35 9.83
C GLU A 66 -6.59 -18.86 9.63
N ALA A 67 -6.10 -19.33 8.48
CA ALA A 67 -5.92 -20.77 8.22
C ALA A 67 -4.80 -21.42 9.06
N ASN A 68 -3.86 -20.62 9.55
CA ASN A 68 -2.73 -21.07 10.38
C ASN A 68 -2.96 -20.86 11.89
N SER A 69 -4.12 -20.34 12.29
CA SER A 69 -4.52 -20.07 13.68
C SER A 69 -5.50 -21.14 14.19
#